data_AF-A0AAW5JRR6-F1
#
_entry.id   AF-A0AAW5JRR6-F1
#
_cell.length_a   1.000
_cell.length_b   1.000
_cell.length_c   1.000
_cell.angle_alpha   90.00
_cell.angle_beta   90.00
_cell.angle_gamma   90.00
#
_symmetry.space_group_name_H-M   'P 1'
#
loop_
_entity.id
_entity.type
_entity.pdbx_description
1 polymer ?
#
loop_
_entity_poly.entity_id
_entity_poly.type
_entity_poly.pdbx_seq_one_letter_code
_entity_poly.pdbx_strand_id
1 'polypeptide(L)'
;MKKFCDIQSRNELADYLSIPRSKLTHILYVKKPDSYYTTFEIPKRNGETRTICAPSGDLKILQVKLSNILWLYQKSIWEEKGIQPNVSHAFEKEKSIITNARIHRNKRFVLNLDLENFFDSFHFGRVQGYFEKNNNFKLPHDVAVILAQLTCYQGHLPQGAPSSPIITNLISQTLDAYLLRVAKKYKLDYTRYADDLTFSTNDKHFVENQEYFLTEASAAIKRAGFSINKKKTRFQFKDSRQEVTGLIVNKKLNVNHTYVRKTRAMAHQLYSTGEYLIDGVPGTIKQLEGRFSFIDQMDHYNNILDPQEIKHDAFNLNGRGRQYQTFIFYKYLFANTKPIIVTEGKTDIRYIKAALKSLYTKYPRLIQKDTEGNFSYKFSFFRRTKRWKYFFGISLDGADAIRILYRYHVGINRKIPPYLNYFQKLSGHEQHKPVILLYDNELKSERPLKKFLGEDVHATAAQKAALKANLHICLIPDSKLFVVTPPLVGDKEECEIEDLFTDELLDLSLEGKTFCRKDKFDNSKYFGKEIFSQYVYENYQKIDFSGFIPLLNAIDFVIAQTESSEK
;
A
#
# COMPACT_ATOMS: atom_id res chain seq x y z
N MET A 1 -23.06 11.12 27.61
CA MET A 1 -23.17 11.36 26.16
C MET A 1 -24.41 10.64 25.67
N LYS A 2 -25.25 11.27 24.83
CA LYS A 2 -26.43 10.64 24.24
C LYS A 2 -26.01 9.43 23.39
N LYS A 3 -26.66 8.27 23.52
CA LYS A 3 -26.41 7.09 22.66
C LYS A 3 -27.19 7.22 21.34
N PHE A 4 -26.81 6.45 20.33
CA PHE A 4 -27.48 6.49 19.02
C PHE A 4 -28.96 6.08 19.12
N CYS A 5 -29.29 5.11 19.99
CA CYS A 5 -30.68 4.69 20.26
C CYS A 5 -31.56 5.76 20.93
N ASP A 6 -30.96 6.82 21.47
CA ASP A 6 -31.70 7.86 22.18
C ASP A 6 -32.23 8.95 21.24
N ILE A 7 -31.95 8.87 19.93
CA ILE A 7 -32.38 9.85 18.93
C ILE A 7 -33.90 9.73 18.73
N GLN A 8 -34.61 10.82 19.02
CA GLN A 8 -36.07 10.90 18.97
C GLN A 8 -36.61 11.69 17.78
N SER A 9 -35.77 12.47 17.10
CA SER A 9 -36.24 13.32 15.99
C SER A 9 -35.19 13.53 14.90
N ARG A 10 -35.64 14.03 13.75
CA ARG A 10 -34.77 14.45 12.64
C ARG A 10 -33.71 15.46 13.07
N ASN A 11 -34.08 16.43 13.90
CA ASN A 11 -33.15 17.48 14.33
C ASN A 11 -32.04 16.89 15.20
N GLU A 12 -32.41 15.98 16.11
CA GLU A 12 -31.42 15.26 16.92
C GLU A 12 -30.52 14.35 16.09
N LEU A 13 -31.04 13.73 15.02
CA LEU A 13 -30.22 12.98 14.07
C LEU A 13 -29.19 13.89 13.39
N ALA A 14 -29.59 15.09 12.96
CA ALA A 14 -28.67 16.07 12.37
C ALA A 14 -27.58 16.49 13.35
N ASP A 15 -27.97 16.79 14.59
CA ASP A 15 -27.06 17.22 15.66
C ASP A 15 -26.07 16.10 16.01
N TYR A 16 -26.56 14.85 16.12
CA TYR A 16 -25.72 13.68 16.37
C TYR A 16 -24.71 13.42 15.23
N LEU A 17 -25.13 13.62 13.98
CA LEU A 17 -24.25 13.55 12.81
C LEU A 17 -23.31 14.77 12.70
N SER A 18 -23.46 15.78 13.55
CA SER A 18 -22.76 17.06 13.45
C SER A 18 -22.92 17.67 12.04
N ILE A 19 -24.15 17.71 11.55
CA ILE A 19 -24.54 18.30 10.27
C ILE A 19 -25.56 19.40 10.55
N PRO A 20 -25.46 20.59 9.91
CA PRO A 20 -26.47 21.62 10.07
C PRO A 20 -27.88 21.10 9.76
N ARG A 21 -28.86 21.38 10.62
CA ARG A 21 -30.25 20.93 10.45
C ARG A 21 -30.86 21.36 9.10
N SER A 22 -30.52 22.57 8.65
CA SER A 22 -30.87 23.09 7.33
C SER A 22 -30.30 22.23 6.20
N LYS A 23 -29.06 21.78 6.34
CA LYS A 23 -28.39 20.91 5.38
C LYS A 23 -29.04 19.54 5.29
N LEU A 24 -29.39 18.93 6.43
CA LEU A 24 -30.15 17.66 6.43
C LEU A 24 -31.51 17.83 5.72
N THR A 25 -32.22 18.92 6.01
CA THR A 25 -33.51 19.25 5.38
C THR A 25 -33.36 19.43 3.87
N HIS A 26 -32.32 20.13 3.43
CA HIS A 26 -32.03 20.33 2.01
C HIS A 26 -31.76 19.00 1.29
N ILE A 27 -30.95 18.11 1.87
CA ILE A 27 -30.66 16.79 1.32
C ILE A 27 -31.94 15.96 1.18
N LEU A 28 -32.80 15.94 2.21
CA LEU A 28 -33.99 15.10 2.25
C LEU A 28 -35.11 15.58 1.31
N TYR A 29 -35.42 16.87 1.33
CA TYR A 29 -36.67 17.37 0.75
C TYR A 29 -36.48 18.29 -0.46
N VAL A 30 -35.38 19.04 -0.53
CA VAL A 30 -35.14 19.99 -1.62
C VAL A 30 -34.43 19.30 -2.77
N LYS A 31 -33.20 18.82 -2.52
CA LYS A 31 -32.41 18.14 -3.55
C LYS A 31 -32.79 16.66 -3.68
N LYS A 32 -33.27 16.05 -2.59
CA LYS A 32 -33.65 14.63 -2.46
C LYS A 32 -32.45 13.67 -2.60
N PRO A 33 -32.37 12.58 -1.80
CA PRO A 33 -31.19 11.69 -1.81
C PRO A 33 -30.86 11.08 -3.18
N ASP A 34 -31.86 10.64 -3.94
CA ASP A 34 -31.64 9.97 -5.23
C ASP A 34 -30.89 10.84 -6.25
N SER A 35 -31.04 12.17 -6.22
CA SER A 35 -30.37 13.07 -7.16
C SER A 35 -28.85 13.21 -6.93
N TYR A 36 -28.34 12.68 -5.80
CA TYR A 36 -26.91 12.68 -5.50
C TYR A 36 -26.18 11.47 -6.07
N TYR A 37 -26.91 10.46 -6.57
CA TYR A 37 -26.32 9.22 -7.07
C TYR A 37 -25.94 9.32 -8.54
N THR A 38 -24.82 8.68 -8.88
CA THR A 38 -24.40 8.44 -10.26
C THR A 38 -24.21 6.95 -10.46
N THR A 39 -24.72 6.45 -11.58
CA THR A 39 -24.65 5.04 -11.95
C THR A 39 -23.60 4.83 -13.02
N PHE A 40 -22.74 3.83 -12.84
CA PHE A 40 -21.73 3.42 -13.82
C PHE A 40 -21.45 1.92 -13.70
N GLU A 41 -20.85 1.33 -14.73
CA GLU A 41 -20.58 -0.10 -14.78
C GLU A 41 -19.10 -0.43 -14.58
N ILE A 42 -18.83 -1.55 -13.90
CA ILE A 42 -17.50 -2.13 -13.75
C ILE A 42 -17.52 -3.58 -14.27
N PRO A 43 -16.53 -4.03 -15.04
CA PRO A 43 -16.45 -5.42 -15.48
C PRO A 43 -16.25 -6.39 -14.30
N LYS A 44 -17.04 -7.46 -14.27
CA LYS A 44 -16.82 -8.63 -13.42
C LYS A 44 -15.77 -9.54 -14.06
N ARG A 45 -15.22 -10.45 -13.26
CA ARG A 45 -14.23 -11.46 -13.72
C ARG A 45 -14.76 -12.41 -14.79
N ASN A 46 -16.07 -12.62 -14.87
CA ASN A 46 -16.72 -13.49 -15.85
C ASN A 46 -17.13 -12.73 -17.14
N GLY A 47 -16.74 -11.46 -17.31
CA GLY A 47 -17.06 -10.65 -18.49
C GLY A 47 -18.40 -9.92 -18.43
N GLU A 48 -19.30 -10.30 -17.53
CA GLU A 48 -20.51 -9.52 -17.21
C GLU A 48 -20.15 -8.18 -16.56
N THR A 49 -21.09 -7.24 -16.50
CA THR A 49 -20.91 -5.97 -15.80
C THR A 49 -21.56 -5.98 -14.41
N ARG A 50 -21.10 -5.06 -13.56
CA ARG A 50 -21.64 -4.75 -12.24
C ARG A 50 -21.96 -3.27 -12.21
N THR A 51 -23.24 -2.97 -12.03
CA THR A 51 -23.74 -1.62 -11.82
C THR A 51 -23.32 -1.12 -10.43
N ILE A 52 -22.68 0.04 -10.39
CA ILE A 52 -22.30 0.76 -9.17
C ILE A 52 -23.11 2.05 -9.12
N CYS A 53 -23.74 2.29 -7.99
CA CYS A 53 -24.49 3.51 -7.69
C CYS A 53 -23.76 4.24 -6.58
N ALA A 54 -22.99 5.27 -6.94
CA ALA A 54 -22.17 6.02 -6.00
C ALA A 54 -22.80 7.38 -5.68
N PRO A 55 -22.96 7.73 -4.39
CA PRO A 55 -23.42 9.06 -3.99
C PRO A 55 -22.29 10.09 -4.15
N SER A 56 -22.67 11.34 -4.32
CA SER A 56 -21.75 12.48 -4.45
C SER A 56 -22.08 13.59 -3.44
N GLY A 57 -21.17 14.58 -3.34
CA GLY A 57 -21.36 15.80 -2.55
C GLY A 57 -21.78 15.55 -1.10
N ASP A 58 -22.79 16.30 -0.66
CA ASP A 58 -23.24 16.33 0.73
C ASP A 58 -23.80 15.00 1.24
N LEU A 59 -24.51 14.25 0.40
CA LEU A 59 -25.04 12.94 0.78
C LEU A 59 -23.92 11.95 1.08
N LYS A 60 -22.86 11.93 0.24
CA LYS A 60 -21.69 11.08 0.48
C LYS A 60 -21.03 11.40 1.82
N ILE A 61 -20.84 12.69 2.12
CA ILE A 61 -20.26 13.14 3.40
C ILE A 61 -21.12 12.69 4.57
N LEU A 62 -22.45 12.84 4.45
CA LEU A 62 -23.41 12.39 5.46
C LEU A 62 -23.32 10.87 5.69
N GLN A 63 -23.33 10.08 4.62
CA GLN A 63 -23.27 8.61 4.72
C GLN A 63 -21.95 8.10 5.30
N VAL A 64 -20.82 8.78 5.03
CA VAL A 64 -19.53 8.47 5.69
C VAL A 64 -19.64 8.70 7.20
N LYS A 65 -20.19 9.85 7.62
CA LYS A 65 -20.40 10.15 9.04
C LYS A 65 -21.32 9.13 9.71
N LEU A 66 -22.45 8.83 9.07
CA LEU A 66 -23.39 7.82 9.54
C LEU A 66 -22.72 6.45 9.67
N SER A 67 -21.93 6.03 8.68
CA SER A 67 -21.21 4.75 8.73
C SER A 67 -20.26 4.67 9.93
N ASN A 68 -19.52 5.75 10.21
CA ASN A 68 -18.60 5.79 11.34
C ASN A 68 -19.34 5.72 12.69
N ILE A 69 -20.45 6.44 12.81
CA ILE A 69 -21.30 6.44 14.00
C ILE A 69 -21.92 5.07 14.24
N LEU A 70 -22.48 4.45 13.21
CA LEU A 70 -23.06 3.10 13.31
C LEU A 70 -22.00 2.08 13.70
N TRP A 71 -20.77 2.19 13.18
CA TRP A 71 -19.66 1.33 13.58
C TRP A 71 -19.28 1.52 15.05
N LEU A 72 -19.12 2.77 15.51
CA LEU A 72 -18.80 3.07 16.91
C LEU A 72 -19.88 2.54 17.85
N TYR A 73 -21.14 2.72 17.49
CA TYR A 73 -22.28 2.25 18.27
C TYR A 73 -22.38 0.72 18.30
N GLN A 74 -22.15 0.05 17.15
CA GLN A 74 -22.08 -1.41 17.12
C GLN A 74 -20.94 -1.95 17.98
N LYS A 75 -19.79 -1.26 17.99
CA LYS A 75 -18.65 -1.62 18.84
C LYS A 75 -19.00 -1.50 20.32
N SER A 76 -19.66 -0.42 20.75
CA SER A 76 -20.07 -0.27 22.15
C SER A 76 -21.08 -1.34 22.57
N ILE A 77 -22.01 -1.74 21.67
CA ILE A 77 -22.93 -2.86 21.94
C ILE A 77 -22.16 -4.17 22.17
N TRP A 78 -21.12 -4.43 21.38
CA TRP A 78 -20.30 -5.64 21.56
C TRP A 78 -19.56 -5.63 22.89
N GLU A 79 -18.96 -4.51 23.26
CA GLU A 79 -18.25 -4.34 24.54
C GLU A 79 -19.20 -4.52 25.73
N GLU A 80 -20.36 -3.84 25.72
CA GLU A 80 -21.37 -3.94 26.79
C GLU A 80 -21.92 -5.36 26.97
N LYS A 81 -22.03 -6.14 25.89
CA LYS A 81 -22.58 -7.51 25.91
C LYS A 81 -21.52 -8.60 25.95
N GLY A 82 -20.23 -8.26 26.00
CA GLY A 82 -19.14 -9.24 25.94
C GLY A 82 -19.12 -10.06 24.63
N ILE A 83 -19.60 -9.50 23.53
CA ILE A 83 -19.68 -10.19 22.23
C ILE A 83 -18.36 -10.02 21.48
N GLN A 84 -17.78 -11.13 21.03
CA GLN A 84 -16.68 -11.10 20.07
C GLN A 84 -17.19 -11.30 18.64
N PRO A 85 -17.05 -10.31 17.74
CA PRO A 85 -17.52 -10.42 16.36
C PRO A 85 -16.60 -11.38 15.57
N ASN A 86 -16.98 -12.66 15.51
CA ASN A 86 -16.18 -13.73 14.88
C ASN A 86 -16.85 -14.38 13.66
N VAL A 87 -18.02 -13.89 13.27
CA VAL A 87 -18.83 -14.50 12.21
C VAL A 87 -18.71 -13.73 10.90
N SER A 88 -18.88 -12.41 10.95
CA SER A 88 -18.82 -11.54 9.78
C SER A 88 -17.42 -10.97 9.59
N HIS A 89 -16.92 -11.02 8.35
CA HIS A 89 -15.54 -10.64 8.03
C HIS A 89 -15.44 -9.61 6.88
N ALA A 90 -16.51 -9.38 6.14
CA ALA A 90 -16.55 -8.31 5.13
C ALA A 90 -16.90 -6.98 5.80
N PHE A 91 -16.31 -5.89 5.30
CA PHE A 91 -16.64 -4.52 5.71
C PHE A 91 -16.42 -4.20 7.21
N GLU A 92 -15.71 -5.06 7.92
CA GLU A 92 -15.40 -4.88 9.34
C GLU A 92 -13.94 -4.49 9.51
N LYS A 93 -13.69 -3.53 10.41
CA LYS A 93 -12.31 -3.13 10.75
C LYS A 93 -11.56 -4.33 11.30
N GLU A 94 -10.28 -4.44 10.92
CA GLU A 94 -9.37 -5.53 11.33
C GLU A 94 -9.78 -6.93 10.83
N LYS A 95 -10.84 -7.04 10.02
CA LYS A 95 -11.21 -8.26 9.31
C LYS A 95 -10.76 -8.19 7.85
N SER A 96 -10.53 -9.36 7.27
CA SER A 96 -10.07 -9.50 5.90
C SER A 96 -10.39 -10.89 5.37
N ILE A 97 -10.13 -11.12 4.09
CA ILE A 97 -10.18 -12.46 3.49
C ILE A 97 -9.27 -13.46 4.23
N ILE A 98 -8.17 -13.00 4.86
CA ILE A 98 -7.28 -13.85 5.66
C ILE A 98 -7.97 -14.28 6.95
N THR A 99 -8.60 -13.33 7.67
CA THR A 99 -9.26 -13.67 8.93
C THR A 99 -10.48 -14.54 8.73
N ASN A 100 -11.13 -14.45 7.57
CA ASN A 100 -12.21 -15.34 7.14
C ASN A 100 -11.66 -16.75 6.83
N ALA A 101 -10.71 -16.83 5.88
CA ALA A 101 -10.16 -18.09 5.40
C ALA A 101 -9.45 -18.92 6.49
N ARG A 102 -8.79 -18.28 7.47
CA ARG A 102 -8.03 -18.99 8.52
C ARG A 102 -8.89 -19.93 9.36
N ILE A 103 -10.17 -19.62 9.55
CA ILE A 103 -11.12 -20.44 10.33
C ILE A 103 -11.34 -21.80 9.64
N HIS A 104 -11.32 -21.80 8.32
CA HIS A 104 -11.62 -22.96 7.47
C HIS A 104 -10.36 -23.71 7.02
N ARG A 105 -9.20 -23.41 7.61
CA ARG A 105 -7.94 -24.08 7.29
C ARG A 105 -7.89 -25.51 7.87
N ASN A 106 -7.28 -26.44 7.15
CA ASN A 106 -7.12 -27.85 7.56
C ASN A 106 -8.46 -28.56 7.83
N LYS A 107 -9.48 -28.31 6.99
CA LYS A 107 -10.81 -28.91 7.13
C LYS A 107 -11.02 -30.03 6.13
N ARG A 108 -11.70 -31.11 6.55
CA ARG A 108 -12.04 -32.24 5.66
C ARG A 108 -13.00 -31.83 4.57
N PHE A 109 -13.98 -31.00 4.92
CA PHE A 109 -15.00 -30.50 4.01
C PHE A 109 -15.15 -28.99 4.18
N VAL A 110 -15.25 -28.28 3.05
CA VAL A 110 -15.57 -26.84 2.99
C VAL A 110 -16.73 -26.66 2.02
N LEU A 111 -17.79 -26.01 2.47
CA LEU A 111 -18.99 -25.70 1.70
C LEU A 111 -19.14 -24.18 1.60
N ASN A 112 -19.17 -23.67 0.37
CA ASN A 112 -19.46 -22.27 0.09
C ASN A 112 -20.87 -22.14 -0.49
N LEU A 113 -21.67 -21.24 0.08
CA LEU A 113 -22.95 -20.78 -0.46
C LEU A 113 -22.82 -19.28 -0.78
N ASP A 114 -23.46 -18.81 -1.84
CA ASP A 114 -23.45 -17.41 -2.26
C ASP A 114 -24.89 -16.90 -2.27
N LEU A 115 -25.13 -15.66 -1.83
CA LEU A 115 -26.46 -15.06 -1.81
C LEU A 115 -26.76 -14.33 -3.14
N GLU A 116 -27.95 -14.54 -3.69
CA GLU A 116 -28.40 -13.81 -4.88
C GLU A 116 -28.75 -12.35 -4.53
N ASN A 117 -28.39 -11.42 -5.42
CA ASN A 117 -28.77 -10.00 -5.35
C ASN A 117 -28.63 -9.42 -3.93
N PHE A 118 -27.45 -9.62 -3.33
CA PHE A 118 -27.23 -9.35 -1.91
C PHE A 118 -27.64 -7.95 -1.49
N PHE A 119 -27.17 -6.91 -2.18
CA PHE A 119 -27.51 -5.52 -1.87
C PHE A 119 -29.00 -5.21 -2.07
N ASP A 120 -29.60 -5.72 -3.16
CA ASP A 120 -31.02 -5.51 -3.48
C ASP A 120 -31.95 -6.17 -2.46
N SER A 121 -31.47 -7.21 -1.77
CA SER A 121 -32.19 -7.88 -0.67
C SER A 121 -32.37 -6.99 0.58
N PHE A 122 -31.70 -5.83 0.62
CA PHE A 122 -31.85 -4.80 1.66
C PHE A 122 -32.68 -3.62 1.16
N HIS A 123 -33.95 -3.89 0.85
CA HIS A 123 -34.91 -2.87 0.43
C HIS A 123 -35.27 -1.89 1.56
N PHE A 124 -35.85 -0.74 1.19
CA PHE A 124 -36.18 0.39 2.05
C PHE A 124 -36.89 -0.03 3.34
N GLY A 125 -37.99 -0.77 3.22
CA GLY A 125 -38.77 -1.25 4.38
C GLY A 125 -37.99 -2.17 5.32
N ARG A 126 -37.00 -2.91 4.82
CA ARG A 126 -36.13 -3.76 5.63
C ARG A 126 -35.13 -2.93 6.43
N VAL A 127 -34.56 -1.90 5.82
CA VAL A 127 -33.65 -0.94 6.49
C VAL A 127 -34.40 -0.17 7.58
N GLN A 128 -35.55 0.42 7.22
CA GLN A 128 -36.41 1.13 8.17
C GLN A 128 -36.87 0.19 9.31
N GLY A 129 -37.41 -0.97 8.97
CA GLY A 129 -37.87 -1.95 9.95
C GLY A 129 -36.77 -2.44 10.90
N TYR A 130 -35.52 -2.55 10.44
CA TYR A 130 -34.39 -2.88 11.31
C TYR A 130 -34.14 -1.79 12.36
N PHE A 131 -34.00 -0.54 11.95
CA PHE A 131 -33.71 0.56 12.87
C PHE A 131 -34.87 0.83 13.86
N GLU A 132 -36.11 0.58 13.43
CA GLU A 132 -37.30 0.73 14.26
C GLU A 132 -37.46 -0.42 15.27
N LYS A 133 -37.21 -1.67 14.87
CA LYS A 133 -37.60 -2.84 15.68
C LYS A 133 -36.45 -3.54 16.38
N ASN A 134 -35.19 -3.31 15.97
CA ASN A 134 -34.05 -3.97 16.59
C ASN A 134 -33.89 -3.51 18.05
N ASN A 135 -33.70 -4.46 18.97
CA ASN A 135 -33.64 -4.20 20.40
C ASN A 135 -32.53 -3.23 20.85
N ASN A 136 -31.45 -3.09 20.07
CA ASN A 136 -30.38 -2.14 20.37
C ASN A 136 -30.66 -0.76 19.78
N PHE A 137 -31.55 -0.61 18.79
CA PHE A 137 -31.79 0.66 18.11
C PHE A 137 -33.12 1.29 18.56
N LYS A 138 -34.23 0.56 18.39
CA LYS A 138 -35.60 0.98 18.75
C LYS A 138 -35.91 2.46 18.44
N LEU A 139 -35.49 2.94 17.27
CA LEU A 139 -35.67 4.34 16.90
C LEU A 139 -37.14 4.63 16.56
N PRO A 140 -37.63 5.86 16.77
CA PRO A 140 -38.97 6.24 16.31
C PRO A 140 -39.12 6.05 14.81
N HIS A 141 -40.35 5.75 14.37
CA HIS A 141 -40.70 5.47 12.98
C HIS A 141 -40.13 6.53 12.02
N ASP A 142 -40.34 7.81 12.30
CA ASP A 142 -39.88 8.91 11.44
C ASP A 142 -38.35 8.95 11.29
N VAL A 143 -37.61 8.67 12.36
CA VAL A 143 -36.14 8.61 12.33
C VAL A 143 -35.67 7.42 11.50
N ALA A 144 -36.31 6.26 11.65
CA ALA A 144 -36.01 5.06 10.88
C ALA A 144 -36.30 5.24 9.38
N VAL A 145 -37.41 5.91 9.03
CA VAL A 145 -37.77 6.29 7.66
C VAL A 145 -36.70 7.22 7.08
N ILE A 146 -36.29 8.25 7.83
CA ILE A 146 -35.24 9.18 7.39
C ILE A 146 -33.92 8.44 7.14
N LEU A 147 -33.51 7.52 8.02
CA LEU A 147 -32.31 6.71 7.82
C LEU A 147 -32.41 5.87 6.54
N ALA A 148 -33.56 5.25 6.26
CA ALA A 148 -33.77 4.52 5.02
C ALA A 148 -33.73 5.44 3.79
N GLN A 149 -34.35 6.63 3.85
CA GLN A 149 -34.29 7.63 2.76
C GLN A 149 -32.86 8.10 2.47
N LEU A 150 -32.06 8.30 3.51
CA LEU A 150 -30.68 8.77 3.37
C LEU A 150 -29.73 7.71 2.86
N THR A 151 -30.10 6.43 2.88
CA THR A 151 -29.16 5.32 2.65
C THR A 151 -29.56 4.40 1.49
N CYS A 152 -30.86 4.30 1.20
CA CYS A 152 -31.36 3.61 0.02
C CYS A 152 -31.38 4.53 -1.20
N TYR A 153 -31.10 3.95 -2.36
CA TYR A 153 -31.27 4.55 -3.68
C TYR A 153 -32.24 3.67 -4.46
N GLN A 154 -33.27 4.25 -5.07
CA GLN A 154 -34.29 3.48 -5.81
C GLN A 154 -34.84 2.30 -4.98
N GLY A 155 -35.11 2.54 -3.70
CA GLY A 155 -35.76 1.58 -2.82
C GLY A 155 -34.89 0.47 -2.21
N HIS A 156 -33.57 0.45 -2.41
CA HIS A 156 -32.66 -0.54 -1.81
C HIS A 156 -31.29 0.05 -1.48
N LEU A 157 -30.50 -0.64 -0.65
CA LEU A 157 -29.12 -0.20 -0.38
C LEU A 157 -28.25 -0.34 -1.63
N PRO A 158 -27.65 0.75 -2.16
CA PRO A 158 -26.87 0.68 -3.38
C PRO A 158 -25.46 0.14 -3.13
N GLN A 159 -24.93 -0.56 -4.13
CA GLN A 159 -23.51 -0.87 -4.20
C GLN A 159 -22.73 0.40 -4.60
N GLY A 160 -21.97 0.96 -3.66
CA GLY A 160 -21.18 2.19 -3.87
C GLY A 160 -21.39 3.27 -2.81
N ALA A 161 -22.46 3.17 -2.01
CA ALA A 161 -22.69 4.08 -0.89
C ALA A 161 -21.83 3.74 0.34
N PRO A 162 -21.22 4.75 1.01
CA PRO A 162 -20.41 4.54 2.21
C PRO A 162 -21.14 3.85 3.38
N SER A 163 -22.46 4.06 3.53
CA SER A 163 -23.26 3.50 4.63
C SER A 163 -23.78 2.09 4.36
N SER A 164 -23.93 1.67 3.10
CA SER A 164 -24.46 0.33 2.78
C SER A 164 -23.70 -0.81 3.46
N PRO A 165 -22.34 -0.84 3.45
CA PRO A 165 -21.59 -1.96 4.03
C PRO A 165 -21.91 -2.24 5.50
N ILE A 166 -21.90 -1.21 6.37
CA ILE A 166 -22.21 -1.39 7.79
C ILE A 166 -23.68 -1.80 7.98
N ILE A 167 -24.62 -1.21 7.25
CA ILE A 167 -26.06 -1.51 7.39
C ILE A 167 -26.36 -2.96 6.96
N THR A 168 -25.77 -3.44 5.86
CA THR A 168 -25.92 -4.84 5.45
C THR A 168 -25.44 -5.80 6.54
N ASN A 169 -24.29 -5.55 7.16
CA ASN A 169 -23.79 -6.38 8.27
C ASN A 169 -24.70 -6.33 9.50
N LEU A 170 -25.21 -5.14 9.87
CA LEU A 170 -26.16 -4.98 10.98
C LEU A 170 -27.42 -5.84 10.78
N ILE A 171 -28.00 -5.78 9.57
CA ILE A 171 -29.22 -6.53 9.23
C ILE A 171 -28.95 -8.03 9.09
N SER A 172 -27.79 -8.42 8.54
CA SER A 172 -27.40 -9.83 8.38
C SER A 172 -27.12 -10.58 9.68
N GLN A 173 -27.04 -9.90 10.84
CA GLN A 173 -26.91 -10.58 12.14
C GLN A 173 -28.04 -11.60 12.40
N THR A 174 -29.25 -11.34 11.90
CA THR A 174 -30.38 -12.29 12.01
C THR A 174 -30.15 -13.54 11.17
N LEU A 175 -29.62 -13.38 9.95
CA LEU A 175 -29.22 -14.50 9.10
C LEU A 175 -28.14 -15.33 9.80
N ASP A 176 -27.11 -14.65 10.32
CA ASP A 176 -26.00 -15.29 11.01
C ASP A 176 -26.46 -16.10 12.23
N ALA A 177 -27.41 -15.58 13.02
CA ALA A 177 -27.97 -16.30 14.16
C ALA A 177 -28.72 -17.58 13.76
N TYR A 178 -29.47 -17.56 12.65
CA TYR A 178 -30.14 -18.76 12.14
C TYR A 178 -29.14 -19.79 11.62
N LEU A 179 -28.17 -19.35 10.81
CA LEU A 179 -27.16 -20.22 10.24
C LEU A 179 -26.23 -20.83 11.29
N LEU A 180 -25.85 -20.08 12.33
CA LEU A 180 -25.07 -20.62 13.44
C LEU A 180 -25.80 -21.76 14.16
N ARG A 181 -27.12 -21.66 14.33
CA ARG A 181 -27.92 -22.72 14.95
C ARG A 181 -27.91 -24.00 14.12
N VAL A 182 -28.10 -23.85 12.80
CA VAL A 182 -28.02 -24.99 11.86
C VAL A 182 -26.61 -25.55 11.84
N ALA A 183 -25.58 -24.71 11.67
CA ALA A 183 -24.18 -25.12 11.66
C ALA A 183 -23.78 -25.91 12.93
N LYS A 184 -24.22 -25.45 14.11
CA LYS A 184 -23.97 -26.13 15.39
C LYS A 184 -24.55 -27.55 15.41
N LYS A 185 -25.76 -27.75 14.89
CA LYS A 185 -26.41 -29.09 14.80
C LYS A 185 -25.54 -30.09 14.03
N TYR A 186 -24.86 -29.62 12.99
CA TYR A 186 -24.01 -30.44 12.11
C TYR A 186 -22.50 -30.31 12.40
N LYS A 187 -22.12 -29.70 13.52
CA LYS A 187 -20.71 -29.50 13.94
C LYS A 187 -19.87 -28.80 12.86
N LEU A 188 -20.42 -27.76 12.25
CA LEU A 188 -19.76 -26.93 11.25
C LEU A 188 -19.26 -25.62 11.89
N ASP A 189 -18.06 -25.20 11.52
CA ASP A 189 -17.65 -23.81 11.65
C ASP A 189 -18.33 -22.99 10.56
N TYR A 190 -18.73 -21.75 10.88
CA TYR A 190 -19.42 -20.84 9.96
C TYR A 190 -18.80 -19.45 10.00
N THR A 191 -18.56 -18.87 8.82
CA THR A 191 -18.22 -17.45 8.64
C THR A 191 -18.94 -16.87 7.44
N ARG A 192 -19.08 -15.54 7.41
CA ARG A 192 -19.69 -14.78 6.32
C ARG A 192 -18.77 -13.66 5.85
N TYR A 193 -18.55 -13.58 4.55
CA TYR A 193 -17.89 -12.48 3.88
C TYR A 193 -18.86 -11.84 2.87
N ALA A 194 -19.62 -10.86 3.34
CA ALA A 194 -20.72 -10.23 2.59
C ALA A 194 -21.76 -11.29 2.17
N ASP A 195 -21.84 -11.60 0.89
CA ASP A 195 -22.71 -12.59 0.25
C ASP A 195 -22.14 -14.02 0.27
N ASP A 196 -20.83 -14.20 0.48
CA ASP A 196 -20.17 -15.52 0.55
C ASP A 196 -20.29 -16.09 1.97
N LEU A 197 -20.99 -17.22 2.10
CA LEU A 197 -21.17 -17.98 3.32
C LEU A 197 -20.27 -19.21 3.27
N THR A 198 -19.40 -19.37 4.25
CA THR A 198 -18.47 -20.51 4.31
C THR A 198 -18.76 -21.38 5.52
N PHE A 199 -18.96 -22.67 5.28
CA PHE A 199 -19.10 -23.71 6.30
C PHE A 199 -17.96 -24.72 6.18
N SER A 200 -17.50 -25.29 7.29
CA SER A 200 -16.49 -26.33 7.22
C SER A 200 -16.52 -27.28 8.41
N THR A 201 -16.11 -28.52 8.22
CA THR A 201 -15.99 -29.49 9.32
C THR A 201 -14.89 -30.52 9.08
N ASN A 202 -14.49 -31.18 10.18
CA ASN A 202 -13.66 -32.37 10.19
C ASN A 202 -14.45 -33.65 10.50
N ASP A 203 -15.77 -33.55 10.68
CA ASP A 203 -16.61 -34.74 10.84
C ASP A 203 -16.71 -35.50 9.51
N LYS A 204 -16.21 -36.74 9.48
CA LYS A 204 -16.20 -37.59 8.28
C LYS A 204 -17.62 -37.98 7.83
N HIS A 205 -18.59 -37.98 8.74
CA HIS A 205 -19.99 -38.35 8.47
C HIS A 205 -20.82 -37.17 7.95
N PHE A 206 -20.23 -35.99 7.77
CA PHE A 206 -20.96 -34.84 7.24
C PHE A 206 -21.47 -35.08 5.81
N VAL A 207 -20.79 -35.91 5.01
CA VAL A 207 -21.22 -36.23 3.63
C VAL A 207 -22.61 -36.85 3.62
N GLU A 208 -22.92 -37.74 4.56
CA GLU A 208 -24.24 -38.38 4.72
C GLU A 208 -25.31 -37.36 5.14
N ASN A 209 -24.91 -36.27 5.78
CA ASN A 209 -25.80 -35.23 6.30
C ASN A 209 -25.84 -33.96 5.44
N GLN A 210 -25.13 -33.95 4.31
CA GLN A 210 -24.93 -32.74 3.50
C GLN A 210 -26.24 -32.19 2.94
N GLU A 211 -27.11 -33.05 2.39
CA GLU A 211 -28.39 -32.62 1.81
C GLU A 211 -29.37 -32.11 2.86
N TYR A 212 -29.41 -32.76 4.03
CA TYR A 212 -30.20 -32.30 5.18
C TYR A 212 -29.72 -30.92 5.66
N PHE A 213 -28.40 -30.74 5.80
CA PHE A 213 -27.83 -29.45 6.14
C PHE A 213 -28.20 -28.38 5.11
N LEU A 214 -28.05 -28.67 3.81
CA LEU A 214 -28.38 -27.73 2.74
C LEU A 214 -29.86 -27.33 2.76
N THR A 215 -30.76 -28.26 3.07
CA THR A 215 -32.19 -27.99 3.20
C THR A 215 -32.48 -27.05 4.36
N GLU A 216 -31.92 -27.33 5.54
CA GLU A 216 -32.10 -26.47 6.73
C GLU A 216 -31.44 -25.09 6.56
N ALA A 217 -30.25 -25.03 5.98
CA ALA A 217 -29.55 -23.79 5.67
C ALA A 217 -30.35 -22.96 4.66
N SER A 218 -30.91 -23.58 3.62
CA SER A 218 -31.78 -22.90 2.64
C SER A 218 -33.04 -22.35 3.29
N ALA A 219 -33.67 -23.10 4.19
CA ALA A 219 -34.82 -22.63 4.96
C ALA A 219 -34.45 -21.45 5.87
N ALA A 220 -33.29 -21.50 6.54
CA ALA A 220 -32.78 -20.41 7.37
C ALA A 220 -32.49 -19.13 6.55
N ILE A 221 -31.86 -19.29 5.37
CA ILE A 221 -31.56 -18.20 4.44
C ILE A 221 -32.86 -17.56 3.91
N LYS A 222 -33.83 -18.37 3.49
CA LYS A 222 -35.15 -17.90 3.04
C LYS A 222 -35.91 -17.20 4.16
N ARG A 223 -35.89 -17.74 5.38
CA ARG A 223 -36.49 -17.12 6.57
C ARG A 223 -35.89 -15.75 6.88
N ALA A 224 -34.60 -15.58 6.63
CA ALA A 224 -33.92 -14.29 6.77
C ALA A 224 -34.15 -13.37 5.56
N GLY A 225 -35.00 -13.71 4.59
CA GLY A 225 -35.31 -12.87 3.43
C GLY A 225 -34.17 -12.81 2.40
N PHE A 226 -33.46 -13.92 2.20
CA PHE A 226 -32.43 -14.06 1.16
C PHE A 226 -32.66 -15.32 0.32
N SER A 227 -31.97 -15.41 -0.82
CA SER A 227 -31.99 -16.56 -1.73
C SER A 227 -30.57 -17.04 -2.01
N ILE A 228 -30.40 -18.35 -2.22
CA ILE A 228 -29.09 -18.97 -2.54
C ILE A 228 -28.87 -18.96 -4.05
N ASN A 229 -27.68 -18.54 -4.46
CA ASN A 229 -27.20 -18.69 -5.83
C ASN A 229 -26.68 -20.12 -6.04
N LYS A 230 -27.58 -21.00 -6.52
CA LYS A 230 -27.27 -22.42 -6.73
C LYS A 230 -26.07 -22.65 -7.66
N LYS A 231 -25.85 -21.77 -8.65
CA LYS A 231 -24.74 -21.89 -9.61
C LYS A 231 -23.36 -21.67 -8.97
N LYS A 232 -23.32 -20.97 -7.84
CA LYS A 232 -22.08 -20.64 -7.13
C LYS A 232 -21.86 -21.45 -5.85
N THR A 233 -22.78 -22.35 -5.51
CA THR A 233 -22.61 -23.31 -4.41
C THR A 233 -21.46 -24.27 -4.73
N ARG A 234 -20.51 -24.43 -3.80
CA ARG A 234 -19.34 -25.33 -3.97
C ARG A 234 -19.11 -26.18 -2.74
N PHE A 235 -19.08 -27.50 -2.90
CA PHE A 235 -18.66 -28.45 -1.87
C PHE A 235 -17.27 -28.99 -2.20
N GLN A 236 -16.31 -28.84 -1.28
CA GLN A 236 -14.89 -29.04 -1.53
C GLN A 236 -14.28 -30.00 -0.49
N PHE A 237 -13.68 -31.08 -0.97
CA PHE A 237 -13.03 -32.12 -0.17
C PHE A 237 -11.56 -31.78 0.09
N LYS A 238 -10.97 -32.29 1.18
CA LYS A 238 -9.57 -32.02 1.58
C LYS A 238 -8.49 -32.42 0.56
N ASP A 239 -8.78 -33.41 -0.26
CA ASP A 239 -7.94 -33.94 -1.35
C ASP A 239 -8.10 -33.15 -2.65
N SER A 240 -9.21 -32.42 -2.78
CA SER A 240 -9.40 -31.40 -3.80
C SER A 240 -8.92 -30.02 -3.34
N ARG A 241 -8.82 -29.05 -4.25
CA ARG A 241 -8.50 -27.66 -3.89
C ARG A 241 -9.67 -27.07 -3.10
N GLN A 242 -9.41 -26.63 -1.87
CA GLN A 242 -10.37 -25.89 -1.04
C GLN A 242 -10.05 -24.41 -1.08
N GLU A 243 -11.05 -23.59 -1.43
CA GLU A 243 -10.93 -22.15 -1.59
C GLU A 243 -12.00 -21.41 -0.79
N VAL A 244 -11.57 -20.40 -0.02
CA VAL A 244 -12.43 -19.50 0.76
C VAL A 244 -12.05 -18.06 0.43
N THR A 245 -12.99 -17.25 -0.05
CA THR A 245 -12.74 -15.84 -0.43
C THR A 245 -11.52 -15.62 -1.33
N GLY A 246 -11.25 -16.55 -2.26
CA GLY A 246 -10.11 -16.47 -3.17
C GLY A 246 -8.79 -17.05 -2.65
N LEU A 247 -8.76 -17.56 -1.41
CA LEU A 247 -7.58 -18.14 -0.77
C LEU A 247 -7.70 -19.64 -0.62
N ILE A 248 -6.62 -20.36 -0.91
CA ILE A 248 -6.51 -21.80 -0.70
C ILE A 248 -6.33 -22.08 0.79
N VAL A 249 -7.11 -23.02 1.33
CA VAL A 249 -7.18 -23.28 2.79
C VAL A 249 -6.78 -24.70 3.21
N ASN A 250 -6.41 -25.58 2.26
CA ASN A 250 -6.13 -26.99 2.56
C ASN A 250 -5.14 -27.22 3.72
N LYS A 251 -4.01 -26.48 3.73
CA LYS A 251 -2.94 -26.64 4.75
C LYS A 251 -2.47 -25.32 5.34
N LYS A 252 -2.01 -24.43 4.46
CA LYS A 252 -1.62 -23.04 4.76
C LYS A 252 -2.50 -22.12 3.92
N LEU A 253 -2.71 -20.89 4.38
CA LEU A 253 -3.39 -19.90 3.55
C LEU A 253 -2.50 -19.53 2.39
N ASN A 254 -3.00 -19.66 1.17
CA ASN A 254 -2.17 -19.43 -0.01
C ASN A 254 -3.00 -18.85 -1.16
N VAL A 255 -2.33 -18.16 -2.07
CA VAL A 255 -2.93 -17.80 -3.35
C VAL A 255 -3.01 -19.02 -4.26
N ASN A 256 -3.93 -18.97 -5.24
CA ASN A 256 -3.99 -19.99 -6.28
C ASN A 256 -2.66 -20.06 -7.06
N HIS A 257 -2.11 -21.27 -7.24
CA HIS A 257 -0.84 -21.44 -7.93
C HIS A 257 -0.83 -20.96 -9.38
N THR A 258 -1.97 -21.03 -10.07
CA THR A 258 -2.13 -20.46 -11.42
C THR A 258 -1.97 -18.93 -11.39
N TYR A 259 -2.43 -18.26 -10.33
CA TYR A 259 -2.22 -16.83 -10.16
C TYR A 259 -0.74 -16.49 -10.03
N VAL A 260 0.02 -17.26 -9.24
CA VAL A 260 1.47 -17.10 -9.07
C VAL A 260 2.21 -17.32 -10.39
N ARG A 261 1.89 -18.41 -11.11
CA ARG A 261 2.50 -18.73 -12.41
C ARG A 261 2.24 -17.63 -13.44
N LYS A 262 0.98 -17.15 -13.55
CA LYS A 262 0.62 -16.03 -14.42
C LYS A 262 1.36 -14.75 -14.05
N THR A 263 1.45 -14.40 -12.76
CA THR A 263 2.21 -13.22 -12.32
C THR A 263 3.69 -13.32 -12.70
N ARG A 264 4.30 -14.50 -12.55
CA ARG A 264 5.69 -14.72 -12.96
C ARG A 264 5.87 -14.62 -14.48
N ALA A 265 4.94 -15.18 -15.26
CA ALA A 265 4.97 -15.08 -16.72
C ALA A 265 4.81 -13.63 -17.20
N MET A 266 3.87 -12.88 -16.61
CA MET A 266 3.68 -11.44 -16.87
C MET A 266 4.95 -10.64 -16.54
N ALA A 267 5.59 -10.94 -15.41
CA ALA A 267 6.84 -10.30 -15.03
C ALA A 267 7.97 -10.61 -16.00
N HIS A 268 8.13 -11.87 -16.40
CA HIS A 268 9.11 -12.25 -17.41
C HIS A 268 8.87 -11.55 -18.75
N GLN A 269 7.61 -11.51 -19.22
CA GLN A 269 7.26 -10.81 -20.45
C GLN A 269 7.59 -9.31 -20.37
N LEU A 270 7.24 -8.67 -19.24
CA LEU A 270 7.59 -7.28 -18.97
C LEU A 270 9.12 -7.07 -19.02
N TYR A 271 9.89 -7.96 -18.40
CA TYR A 271 11.34 -7.83 -18.39
C TYR A 271 11.95 -8.03 -19.77
N SER A 272 11.41 -8.93 -20.59
CA SER A 272 11.94 -9.23 -21.92
C SER A 272 11.51 -8.23 -22.99
N THR A 273 10.28 -7.71 -22.92
CA THR A 273 9.65 -6.95 -24.02
C THR A 273 9.25 -5.53 -23.65
N GLY A 274 9.34 -5.15 -22.37
CA GLY A 274 8.88 -3.85 -21.87
C GLY A 274 7.37 -3.77 -21.61
N GLU A 275 6.59 -4.77 -22.02
CA GLU A 275 5.14 -4.81 -21.83
C GLU A 275 4.64 -6.22 -21.46
N TYR A 276 3.39 -6.31 -21.03
CA TYR A 276 2.72 -7.59 -20.80
C TYR A 276 1.20 -7.41 -20.89
N LEU A 277 0.47 -8.51 -21.07
CA LEU A 277 -0.98 -8.49 -21.17
C LEU A 277 -1.67 -9.06 -19.91
N ILE A 278 -2.80 -8.48 -19.55
CA ILE A 278 -3.78 -9.04 -18.62
C ILE A 278 -5.07 -9.21 -19.41
N ASP A 279 -5.48 -10.47 -19.60
CA ASP A 279 -6.73 -10.82 -20.30
C ASP A 279 -6.86 -10.13 -21.68
N GLY A 280 -5.75 -10.06 -22.42
CA GLY A 280 -5.67 -9.48 -23.76
C GLY A 280 -5.40 -7.97 -23.82
N VAL A 281 -5.35 -7.28 -22.67
CA VAL A 281 -5.15 -5.83 -22.59
C VAL A 281 -3.79 -5.49 -21.99
N PRO A 282 -3.07 -4.46 -22.47
CA PRO A 282 -1.81 -4.00 -21.87
C PRO A 282 -1.93 -3.75 -20.37
N GLY A 283 -1.07 -4.42 -19.60
CA GLY A 283 -0.97 -4.28 -18.16
C GLY A 283 0.00 -3.17 -17.76
N THR A 284 -0.24 -2.60 -16.58
CA THR A 284 0.61 -1.55 -16.00
C THR A 284 1.53 -2.11 -14.91
N ILE A 285 2.72 -1.52 -14.74
CA ILE A 285 3.64 -1.90 -13.65
C ILE A 285 2.95 -1.89 -12.27
N LYS A 286 2.02 -0.97 -12.03
CA LYS A 286 1.23 -0.91 -10.78
C LYS A 286 0.31 -2.12 -10.59
N GLN A 287 -0.32 -2.60 -11.66
CA GLN A 287 -1.12 -3.82 -11.61
C GLN A 287 -0.24 -5.03 -11.29
N LEU A 288 0.93 -5.17 -11.93
CA LEU A 288 1.85 -6.27 -11.65
C LEU A 288 2.40 -6.21 -10.21
N GLU A 289 2.75 -5.02 -9.72
CA GLU A 289 3.14 -4.81 -8.32
C GLU A 289 2.04 -5.20 -7.34
N GLY A 290 0.77 -4.88 -7.66
CA GLY A 290 -0.38 -5.31 -6.88
C GLY A 290 -0.49 -6.84 -6.82
N ARG A 291 -0.20 -7.53 -7.93
CA ARG A 291 -0.19 -8.99 -7.97
C ARG A 291 0.92 -9.57 -7.09
N PHE A 292 2.14 -9.05 -7.18
CA PHE A 292 3.24 -9.46 -6.31
C PHE A 292 2.96 -9.18 -4.84
N SER A 293 2.44 -7.99 -4.52
CA SER A 293 2.08 -7.60 -3.16
C SER A 293 1.03 -8.52 -2.55
N PHE A 294 0.05 -8.96 -3.34
CA PHE A 294 -0.96 -9.91 -2.86
C PHE A 294 -0.38 -11.30 -2.56
N ILE A 295 0.56 -11.78 -3.39
CA ILE A 295 1.29 -13.03 -3.13
C ILE A 295 2.12 -12.90 -1.85
N ASP A 296 2.87 -11.79 -1.74
CA ASP A 296 3.74 -11.49 -0.59
C ASP A 296 2.95 -11.35 0.70
N GLN A 297 1.72 -10.80 0.67
CA GLN A 297 0.85 -10.75 1.84
C GLN A 297 0.56 -12.15 2.41
N MET A 298 0.35 -13.16 1.55
CA MET A 298 0.15 -14.54 2.00
C MET A 298 1.44 -15.17 2.49
N ASP A 299 2.56 -14.94 1.80
CA ASP A 299 3.86 -15.48 2.21
C ASP A 299 4.28 -14.89 3.57
N HIS A 300 4.16 -13.57 3.75
CA HIS A 300 4.44 -12.89 5.01
C HIS A 300 3.56 -13.40 6.15
N TYR A 301 2.25 -13.58 5.91
CA TYR A 301 1.35 -14.19 6.89
C TYR A 301 1.83 -15.59 7.31
N ASN A 302 2.24 -16.43 6.35
CA ASN A 302 2.75 -17.76 6.65
C ASN A 302 4.11 -17.74 7.35
N ASN A 303 4.98 -16.78 7.04
CA ASN A 303 6.29 -16.61 7.65
C ASN A 303 6.18 -16.23 9.13
N ILE A 304 5.20 -15.38 9.50
CA ILE A 304 4.91 -15.06 10.92
C ILE A 304 4.49 -16.31 11.70
N LEU A 305 3.81 -17.25 11.04
CA LEU A 305 3.33 -18.49 11.64
C LEU A 305 4.32 -19.65 11.51
N ASP A 306 5.53 -19.42 11.00
CA ASP A 306 6.50 -20.47 10.75
C ASP A 306 7.10 -20.97 12.08
N PRO A 307 6.87 -22.24 12.46
CA PRO A 307 7.39 -22.76 13.73
C PRO A 307 8.89 -23.02 13.71
N GLN A 308 9.56 -22.93 12.56
CA GLN A 308 10.96 -23.37 12.39
C GLN A 308 11.99 -22.31 12.79
N GLU A 309 11.59 -21.17 13.38
CA GLU A 309 12.44 -20.01 13.71
C GLU A 309 13.37 -19.55 12.57
N ILE A 310 13.04 -19.91 11.32
CA ILE A 310 13.81 -19.51 10.14
C ILE A 310 13.66 -18.00 9.99
N LYS A 311 14.79 -17.31 9.94
CA LYS A 311 14.81 -15.87 9.71
C LYS A 311 14.37 -15.57 8.28
N HIS A 312 13.14 -15.07 8.12
CA HIS A 312 12.60 -14.62 6.83
C HIS A 312 13.08 -13.20 6.52
N ASP A 313 14.25 -13.10 5.87
CA ASP A 313 14.88 -11.84 5.48
C ASP A 313 15.43 -11.87 4.05
N ALA A 314 16.07 -10.78 3.62
CA ALA A 314 16.61 -10.58 2.28
C ALA A 314 17.56 -11.70 1.80
N PHE A 315 18.16 -12.43 2.74
CA PHE A 315 19.15 -13.48 2.49
C PHE A 315 18.55 -14.89 2.52
N ASN A 316 17.30 -15.02 2.95
CA ASN A 316 16.59 -16.30 3.12
C ASN A 316 15.16 -16.23 2.52
N LEU A 317 15.00 -15.44 1.46
CA LEU A 317 13.74 -15.37 0.71
C LEU A 317 13.41 -16.70 0.02
N ASN A 318 12.15 -17.10 0.11
CA ASN A 318 11.62 -18.20 -0.70
C ASN A 318 11.58 -17.81 -2.20
N GLY A 319 11.27 -18.78 -3.08
CA GLY A 319 11.24 -18.55 -4.52
C GLY A 319 10.25 -17.45 -4.98
N ARG A 320 9.15 -17.22 -4.26
CA ARG A 320 8.17 -16.17 -4.60
C ARG A 320 8.66 -14.79 -4.13
N GLY A 321 9.21 -14.72 -2.92
CA GLY A 321 9.87 -13.53 -2.40
C GLY A 321 11.02 -13.09 -3.31
N ARG A 322 11.77 -14.04 -3.87
CA ARG A 322 12.79 -13.78 -4.90
C ARG A 322 12.23 -13.15 -6.16
N GLN A 323 11.11 -13.62 -6.67
CA GLN A 323 10.48 -13.03 -7.85
C GLN A 323 10.04 -11.58 -7.57
N TYR A 324 9.56 -11.30 -6.36
CA TYR A 324 9.21 -9.93 -5.98
C TYR A 324 10.45 -9.04 -5.78
N GLN A 325 11.52 -9.57 -5.19
CA GLN A 325 12.82 -8.88 -5.11
C GLN A 325 13.32 -8.48 -6.51
N THR A 326 13.28 -9.42 -7.48
CA THR A 326 13.61 -9.17 -8.89
C THR A 326 12.73 -8.05 -9.48
N PHE A 327 11.41 -8.10 -9.24
CA PHE A 327 10.48 -7.08 -9.73
C PHE A 327 10.74 -5.69 -9.13
N ILE A 328 11.06 -5.62 -7.83
CA ILE A 328 11.37 -4.34 -7.16
C ILE A 328 12.64 -3.74 -7.77
N PHE A 329 13.68 -4.54 -7.99
CA PHE A 329 14.88 -4.06 -8.68
C PHE A 329 14.54 -3.58 -10.10
N TYR A 330 13.80 -4.38 -10.87
CA TYR A 330 13.40 -4.00 -12.23
C TYR A 330 12.70 -2.64 -12.23
N LYS A 331 11.61 -2.51 -11.47
CA LYS A 331 10.77 -1.30 -11.44
C LYS A 331 11.55 -0.05 -11.00
N TYR A 332 12.37 -0.18 -9.96
CA TYR A 332 12.95 0.98 -9.31
C TYR A 332 14.37 1.28 -9.77
N LEU A 333 15.11 0.35 -10.33
CA LEU A 333 16.53 0.56 -10.64
C LEU A 333 16.85 0.25 -12.09
N PHE A 334 16.14 -0.65 -12.76
CA PHE A 334 16.41 -0.98 -14.16
C PHE A 334 15.52 -0.20 -15.15
N ALA A 335 14.20 -0.27 -14.96
CA ALA A 335 13.17 0.38 -15.78
C ALA A 335 12.54 1.58 -15.05
N ASN A 336 13.35 2.30 -14.28
CA ASN A 336 12.94 3.51 -13.57
C ASN A 336 12.53 4.61 -14.56
N THR A 337 11.44 5.31 -14.25
CA THR A 337 10.88 6.37 -15.12
C THR A 337 11.55 7.74 -14.91
N LYS A 338 12.36 7.87 -13.86
CA LYS A 338 13.12 9.09 -13.52
C LYS A 338 14.51 8.70 -13.03
N PRO A 339 15.52 9.57 -13.20
CA PRO A 339 16.80 9.43 -12.51
C PRO A 339 16.60 9.27 -11.00
N ILE A 340 17.46 8.48 -10.37
CA ILE A 340 17.42 8.23 -8.93
C ILE A 340 18.72 8.66 -8.29
N ILE A 341 18.63 9.46 -7.23
CA ILE A 341 19.78 9.83 -6.41
C ILE A 341 19.70 9.09 -5.08
N VAL A 342 20.73 8.33 -4.76
CA VAL A 342 20.91 7.63 -3.49
C VAL A 342 21.95 8.41 -2.69
N THR A 343 21.54 8.98 -1.56
CA THR A 343 22.41 9.74 -0.65
C THR A 343 22.78 8.89 0.56
N GLU A 344 23.89 9.23 1.24
CA GLU A 344 24.30 8.59 2.48
C GLU A 344 23.29 8.87 3.60
N GLY A 345 22.90 10.15 3.74
CA GLY A 345 21.99 10.62 4.76
C GLY A 345 20.70 11.25 4.21
N LYS A 346 19.73 11.49 5.11
CA LYS A 346 18.50 12.24 4.78
C LYS A 346 18.72 13.76 4.72
N THR A 347 19.81 14.25 5.30
CA THR A 347 20.19 15.68 5.35
C THR A 347 20.58 16.18 3.97
N ASP A 348 21.35 15.39 3.22
CA ASP A 348 21.82 15.69 1.87
C ASP A 348 20.66 15.96 0.92
N ILE A 349 19.57 15.20 1.09
CA ILE A 349 18.32 15.38 0.35
C ILE A 349 17.78 16.81 0.53
N ARG A 350 17.81 17.35 1.76
CA ARG A 350 17.31 18.69 2.04
C ARG A 350 18.25 19.76 1.46
N TYR A 351 19.57 19.60 1.60
CA TYR A 351 20.52 20.56 1.05
C TYR A 351 20.42 20.66 -0.48
N ILE A 352 20.42 19.53 -1.19
CA ILE A 352 20.31 19.50 -2.65
C ILE A 352 18.98 20.11 -3.12
N LYS A 353 17.88 19.81 -2.42
CA LYS A 353 16.59 20.42 -2.74
C LYS A 353 16.61 21.93 -2.50
N ALA A 354 17.21 22.41 -1.42
CA ALA A 354 17.32 23.84 -1.11
C ALA A 354 18.15 24.55 -2.19
N ALA A 355 19.31 23.99 -2.54
CA ALA A 355 20.18 24.50 -3.59
C ALA A 355 19.47 24.57 -4.94
N LEU A 356 18.77 23.51 -5.34
CA LEU A 356 18.00 23.49 -6.59
C LEU A 356 16.84 24.49 -6.59
N LYS A 357 16.16 24.71 -5.46
CA LYS A 357 15.12 25.74 -5.37
C LYS A 357 15.70 27.15 -5.55
N SER A 358 16.87 27.41 -4.99
CA SER A 358 17.58 28.70 -5.14
C SER A 358 18.07 28.90 -6.58
N LEU A 359 18.64 27.85 -7.18
CA LEU A 359 19.30 27.88 -8.50
C LEU A 359 18.41 27.35 -9.64
N TYR A 360 17.09 27.33 -9.48
CA TYR A 360 16.19 26.57 -10.36
C TYR A 360 16.24 26.99 -11.84
N THR A 361 16.51 28.27 -12.11
CA THR A 361 16.64 28.81 -13.49
C THR A 361 17.83 28.22 -14.23
N LYS A 362 18.89 27.81 -13.51
CA LYS A 362 20.12 27.24 -14.08
C LYS A 362 19.97 25.75 -14.41
N TYR A 363 19.04 25.04 -13.77
CA TYR A 363 18.93 23.57 -13.86
C TYR A 363 17.54 23.09 -14.33
N PRO A 364 17.05 23.50 -15.51
CA PRO A 364 15.71 23.14 -16.00
C PRO A 364 15.52 21.63 -16.26
N ARG A 365 16.60 20.86 -16.38
CA ARG A 365 16.57 19.38 -16.45
C ARG A 365 16.39 18.72 -15.09
N LEU A 366 16.72 19.40 -13.99
CA LEU A 366 16.64 18.85 -12.64
C LEU A 366 15.37 19.28 -11.91
N ILE A 367 14.97 20.54 -12.09
CA ILE A 367 13.86 21.18 -11.36
C ILE A 367 13.10 22.16 -12.25
N GLN A 368 11.80 22.28 -12.02
CA GLN A 368 10.94 23.28 -12.65
C GLN A 368 10.03 23.92 -11.59
N LYS A 369 9.75 25.22 -11.75
CA LYS A 369 8.77 25.96 -10.96
C LYS A 369 7.53 26.22 -11.82
N ASP A 370 6.35 25.88 -11.31
CA ASP A 370 5.09 26.15 -11.99
C ASP A 370 4.61 27.60 -11.77
N THR A 371 3.51 27.96 -12.43
CA THR A 371 2.91 29.30 -12.36
C THR A 371 2.35 29.65 -10.98
N GLU A 372 2.04 28.65 -10.15
CA GLU A 372 1.58 28.81 -8.77
C GLU A 372 2.75 28.92 -7.78
N GLY A 373 3.98 28.76 -8.27
CA GLY A 373 5.20 28.86 -7.50
C GLY A 373 5.65 27.54 -6.85
N ASN A 374 5.02 26.42 -7.17
CA ASN A 374 5.41 25.10 -6.67
C ASN A 374 6.58 24.52 -7.47
N PHE A 375 7.48 23.84 -6.77
CA PHE A 375 8.64 23.18 -7.37
C PHE A 375 8.37 21.70 -7.65
N SER A 376 8.73 21.26 -8.86
CA SER A 376 8.69 19.87 -9.28
C SER A 376 10.09 19.37 -9.69
N TYR A 377 10.49 18.22 -9.17
CA TYR A 377 11.79 17.60 -9.46
C TYR A 377 11.65 16.55 -10.56
N LYS A 378 12.59 16.57 -11.51
CA LYS A 378 12.64 15.64 -12.65
C LYS A 378 13.38 14.33 -12.33
N PHE A 379 13.96 14.23 -11.13
CA PHE A 379 14.52 13.02 -10.56
C PHE A 379 13.82 12.64 -9.24
N SER A 380 14.20 11.52 -8.63
CA SER A 380 13.71 11.08 -7.32
C SER A 380 14.86 10.71 -6.39
N PHE A 381 14.73 11.03 -5.10
CA PHE A 381 15.63 10.47 -4.10
C PHE A 381 15.20 9.05 -3.72
N PHE A 382 16.17 8.15 -3.55
CA PHE A 382 15.92 6.80 -3.08
C PHE A 382 15.30 6.83 -1.69
N ARG A 383 14.13 6.19 -1.55
CA ARG A 383 13.40 6.12 -0.27
C ARG A 383 13.69 4.79 0.41
N ARG A 384 14.38 4.86 1.55
CA ARG A 384 14.54 3.71 2.46
C ARG A 384 13.17 3.34 3.03
N THR A 385 12.69 2.12 2.78
CA THR A 385 11.38 1.65 3.24
C THR A 385 11.49 0.27 3.88
N LYS A 386 10.47 -0.12 4.66
CA LYS A 386 10.35 -1.48 5.20
C LYS A 386 10.44 -2.56 4.10
N ARG A 387 9.98 -2.25 2.88
CA ARG A 387 10.09 -3.14 1.73
C ARG A 387 11.55 -3.32 1.29
N TRP A 388 12.31 -2.24 1.15
CA TRP A 388 13.74 -2.32 0.84
C TRP A 388 14.53 -3.04 1.94
N LYS A 389 14.19 -2.81 3.21
CA LYS A 389 14.77 -3.57 4.33
C LYS A 389 14.50 -5.07 4.22
N TYR A 390 13.25 -5.45 3.99
CA TYR A 390 12.85 -6.86 3.93
C TYR A 390 13.46 -7.57 2.72
N PHE A 391 13.40 -6.96 1.53
CA PHE A 391 13.84 -7.62 0.30
C PHE A 391 15.32 -7.46 0.00
N PHE A 392 15.99 -6.41 0.46
CA PHE A 392 17.39 -6.13 0.09
C PHE A 392 18.32 -5.99 1.31
N GLY A 393 17.78 -5.98 2.53
CA GLY A 393 18.58 -5.82 3.75
C GLY A 393 19.00 -4.38 4.03
N ILE A 394 18.48 -3.40 3.29
CA ILE A 394 18.82 -1.98 3.44
C ILE A 394 18.22 -1.43 4.74
N SER A 395 19.08 -0.90 5.62
CA SER A 395 18.62 -0.29 6.86
C SER A 395 17.74 0.96 6.64
N LEU A 396 16.91 1.32 7.63
CA LEU A 396 16.06 2.51 7.53
C LEU A 396 16.85 3.81 7.75
N ASP A 397 17.87 3.76 8.61
CA ASP A 397 18.59 4.94 9.12
C ASP A 397 20.11 4.87 8.91
N GLY A 398 20.58 4.06 7.95
CA GLY A 398 22.01 3.88 7.66
C GLY A 398 22.45 4.20 6.24
N ALA A 399 23.77 4.39 6.09
CA ALA A 399 24.48 4.66 4.83
C ALA A 399 24.80 3.38 4.02
N ASP A 400 24.36 2.21 4.48
CA ASP A 400 24.57 0.91 3.82
C ASP A 400 23.83 0.76 2.49
N ALA A 401 22.79 1.58 2.28
CA ALA A 401 21.95 1.54 1.08
C ALA A 401 22.77 1.59 -0.21
N ILE A 402 23.76 2.49 -0.30
CA ILE A 402 24.55 2.67 -1.51
C ILE A 402 25.34 1.40 -1.84
N ARG A 403 26.08 0.87 -0.86
CA ARG A 403 26.85 -0.38 -1.01
C ARG A 403 25.94 -1.53 -1.41
N ILE A 404 24.83 -1.73 -0.67
CA ILE A 404 23.90 -2.84 -0.94
C ILE A 404 23.32 -2.73 -2.36
N LEU A 405 22.89 -1.54 -2.78
CA LEU A 405 22.35 -1.33 -4.11
C LEU A 405 23.38 -1.72 -5.17
N TYR A 406 24.61 -1.22 -5.09
CA TYR A 406 25.69 -1.61 -6.02
C TYR A 406 25.87 -3.15 -6.07
N ARG A 407 25.91 -3.81 -4.90
CA ARG A 407 26.06 -5.27 -4.82
C ARG A 407 24.94 -6.03 -5.53
N TYR A 408 23.71 -5.52 -5.52
CA TYR A 408 22.61 -6.11 -6.29
C TYR A 408 22.65 -5.77 -7.79
N HIS A 409 23.35 -4.71 -8.21
CA HIS A 409 23.62 -4.47 -9.63
C HIS A 409 24.62 -5.50 -10.16
N VAL A 410 25.77 -5.67 -9.50
CA VAL A 410 26.86 -6.54 -9.96
C VAL A 410 26.70 -8.01 -9.60
N GLY A 411 25.96 -8.30 -8.51
CA GLY A 411 25.85 -9.62 -7.92
C GLY A 411 27.12 -10.04 -7.17
N ILE A 412 26.95 -10.65 -5.99
CA ILE A 412 28.08 -11.19 -5.20
C ILE A 412 28.00 -12.71 -5.08
N ASN A 413 26.79 -13.25 -4.96
CA ASN A 413 26.58 -14.67 -4.73
C ASN A 413 25.15 -15.06 -5.08
N ARG A 414 24.77 -16.33 -4.89
CA ARG A 414 23.38 -16.78 -5.12
C ARG A 414 22.35 -16.03 -4.27
N LYS A 415 22.77 -15.44 -3.14
CA LYS A 415 21.90 -14.68 -2.25
C LYS A 415 21.64 -13.24 -2.74
N ILE A 416 22.63 -12.65 -3.42
CA ILE A 416 22.64 -11.30 -3.99
C ILE A 416 22.93 -11.43 -5.49
N PRO A 417 21.90 -11.65 -6.33
CA PRO A 417 22.07 -11.94 -7.75
C PRO A 417 22.47 -10.70 -8.56
N PRO A 418 23.09 -10.88 -9.75
CA PRO A 418 23.54 -9.80 -10.62
C PRO A 418 22.38 -9.24 -11.45
N TYR A 419 21.52 -8.42 -10.86
CA TYR A 419 20.28 -8.01 -11.53
C TYR A 419 20.49 -7.17 -12.78
N LEU A 420 21.52 -6.32 -12.83
CA LEU A 420 21.81 -5.52 -14.03
C LEU A 420 22.10 -6.45 -15.23
N ASN A 421 23.04 -7.37 -15.07
CA ASN A 421 23.41 -8.34 -16.10
C ASN A 421 22.22 -9.25 -16.48
N TYR A 422 21.42 -9.67 -15.48
CA TYR A 422 20.22 -10.48 -15.72
C TYR A 422 19.23 -9.78 -16.66
N PHE A 423 18.91 -8.51 -16.42
CA PHE A 423 17.96 -7.79 -17.25
C PHE A 423 18.53 -7.37 -18.61
N GLN A 424 19.81 -6.99 -18.68
CA GLN A 424 20.48 -6.71 -19.96
C GLN A 424 20.45 -7.93 -20.88
N LYS A 425 20.78 -9.12 -20.37
CA LYS A 425 20.72 -10.37 -21.15
C LYS A 425 19.29 -10.75 -21.55
N LEU A 426 18.31 -10.44 -20.70
CA LEU A 426 16.93 -10.86 -20.91
C LEU A 426 16.17 -9.93 -21.88
N SER A 427 16.46 -8.63 -21.83
CA SER A 427 15.78 -7.59 -22.61
C SER A 427 16.54 -7.15 -23.85
N GLY A 428 17.87 -7.31 -23.86
CA GLY A 428 18.74 -6.68 -24.87
C GLY A 428 18.90 -5.16 -24.68
N HIS A 429 18.31 -4.59 -23.63
CA HIS A 429 18.33 -3.15 -23.35
C HIS A 429 19.22 -2.82 -22.15
N GLU A 430 19.70 -1.58 -22.12
CA GLU A 430 20.34 -1.01 -20.94
C GLU A 430 19.31 -0.51 -19.92
N GLN A 431 19.81 -0.16 -18.74
CA GLN A 431 19.04 0.57 -17.73
C GLN A 431 18.41 1.84 -18.33
N HIS A 432 17.16 2.16 -17.99
CA HIS A 432 16.42 3.26 -18.62
C HIS A 432 16.96 4.63 -18.20
N LYS A 433 16.89 4.96 -16.90
CA LYS A 433 17.33 6.26 -16.35
C LYS A 433 18.43 6.05 -15.32
N PRO A 434 19.36 7.02 -15.16
CA PRO A 434 20.52 6.81 -14.31
C PRO A 434 20.18 6.63 -12.83
N VAL A 435 20.98 5.81 -12.16
CA VAL A 435 21.05 5.70 -10.70
C VAL A 435 22.38 6.33 -10.27
N ILE A 436 22.29 7.39 -9.48
CA ILE A 436 23.42 8.19 -9.00
C ILE A 436 23.62 7.88 -7.52
N LEU A 437 24.79 7.35 -7.19
CA LEU A 437 25.25 7.09 -5.84
C LEU A 437 26.05 8.31 -5.38
N LEU A 438 25.43 9.15 -4.56
CA LEU A 438 26.06 10.36 -4.03
C LEU A 438 26.79 10.04 -2.74
N TYR A 439 28.10 10.22 -2.76
CA TYR A 439 28.99 10.11 -1.62
C TYR A 439 29.59 11.47 -1.26
N ASP A 440 29.98 11.64 0.00
CA ASP A 440 30.93 12.68 0.37
C ASP A 440 32.30 12.43 -0.32
N ASN A 441 33.08 13.49 -0.56
CA ASN A 441 34.36 13.40 -1.27
C ASN A 441 35.49 13.02 -0.30
N GLU A 442 35.57 11.73 0.01
CA GLU A 442 36.39 11.20 1.12
C GLU A 442 37.26 10.03 0.67
N LEU A 443 38.27 10.33 -0.14
CA LEU A 443 39.14 9.32 -0.78
C LEU A 443 40.37 8.92 0.04
N LYS A 444 40.70 9.63 1.13
CA LYS A 444 41.96 9.47 1.89
C LYS A 444 41.73 8.66 3.19
N SER A 445 40.75 9.07 3.98
CA SER A 445 40.36 8.48 5.26
C SER A 445 39.61 7.16 5.08
N GLU A 446 39.51 6.35 6.14
CA GLU A 446 38.73 5.09 6.17
C GLU A 446 37.21 5.31 6.20
N ARG A 447 36.75 6.20 5.32
CA ARG A 447 35.40 6.71 5.19
C ARG A 447 34.63 5.99 4.06
N PRO A 448 33.30 6.16 3.95
CA PRO A 448 32.43 5.33 3.10
C PRO A 448 32.85 5.25 1.63
N LEU A 449 33.25 6.36 1.00
CA LEU A 449 33.64 6.38 -0.41
C LEU A 449 34.91 5.55 -0.69
N LYS A 450 35.99 5.75 0.09
CA LYS A 450 37.23 4.98 -0.06
C LYS A 450 36.98 3.48 0.08
N LYS A 451 36.21 3.08 1.10
CA LYS A 451 35.84 1.66 1.32
C LYS A 451 35.02 1.11 0.17
N PHE A 452 34.03 1.85 -0.31
CA PHE A 452 33.21 1.44 -1.44
C PHE A 452 34.05 1.23 -2.72
N LEU A 453 34.89 2.20 -3.06
CA LEU A 453 35.74 2.10 -4.24
C LEU A 453 36.83 1.03 -4.11
N GLY A 454 37.35 0.79 -2.92
CA GLY A 454 38.42 -0.18 -2.66
C GLY A 454 37.93 -1.63 -2.49
N GLU A 455 36.88 -1.83 -1.71
CA GLU A 455 36.40 -3.15 -1.28
C GLU A 455 35.27 -3.70 -2.15
N ASP A 456 34.35 -2.85 -2.63
CA ASP A 456 33.19 -3.31 -3.39
C ASP A 456 33.39 -3.16 -4.91
N VAL A 457 33.87 -1.98 -5.35
CA VAL A 457 34.07 -1.70 -6.78
C VAL A 457 35.41 -2.20 -7.30
N HIS A 458 36.44 -2.20 -6.45
CA HIS A 458 37.83 -2.39 -6.86
C HIS A 458 38.25 -1.41 -7.98
N ALA A 459 37.91 -0.12 -7.78
CA ALA A 459 38.14 0.93 -8.76
C ALA A 459 39.63 1.12 -9.07
N THR A 460 39.94 1.18 -10.37
CA THR A 460 41.30 1.40 -10.89
C THR A 460 41.82 2.81 -10.56
N ALA A 461 43.14 3.00 -10.64
CA ALA A 461 43.74 4.33 -10.47
C ALA A 461 43.18 5.36 -11.48
N ALA A 462 42.90 4.92 -12.72
CA ALA A 462 42.29 5.76 -13.75
C ALA A 462 40.86 6.18 -13.37
N GLN A 463 40.03 5.26 -12.87
CA GLN A 463 38.68 5.60 -12.40
C GLN A 463 38.71 6.57 -11.21
N LYS A 464 39.63 6.39 -10.26
CA LYS A 464 39.79 7.33 -9.13
C LYS A 464 40.24 8.72 -9.61
N ALA A 465 41.16 8.78 -10.56
CA ALA A 465 41.60 10.04 -11.16
C ALA A 465 40.46 10.74 -11.92
N ALA A 466 39.67 9.97 -12.69
CA ALA A 466 38.50 10.48 -13.39
C ALA A 466 37.41 11.01 -12.44
N LEU A 467 37.17 10.33 -11.31
CA LEU A 467 36.25 10.83 -10.27
C LEU A 467 36.73 12.15 -9.69
N LYS A 468 38.03 12.26 -9.39
CA LYS A 468 38.62 13.51 -8.89
C LYS A 468 38.51 14.66 -9.89
N ALA A 469 38.70 14.38 -11.19
CA ALA A 469 38.65 15.40 -12.23
C ALA A 469 37.21 15.85 -12.57
N ASN A 470 36.27 14.90 -12.65
CA ASN A 470 34.94 15.14 -13.21
C ASN A 470 33.84 15.21 -12.14
N LEU A 471 34.16 14.91 -10.88
CA LEU A 471 33.20 14.72 -9.77
C LEU A 471 32.20 13.59 -9.98
N HIS A 472 32.36 12.80 -11.04
CA HIS A 472 31.54 11.64 -11.33
C HIS A 472 32.30 10.54 -12.07
N ILE A 473 31.84 9.29 -11.97
CA ILE A 473 32.24 8.18 -12.84
C ILE A 473 31.08 7.22 -13.07
N CYS A 474 31.05 6.58 -14.25
CA CYS A 474 30.23 5.40 -14.45
C CYS A 474 30.94 4.18 -13.82
N LEU A 475 30.23 3.45 -12.96
CA LEU A 475 30.81 2.34 -12.20
C LEU A 475 30.95 1.05 -13.03
N ILE A 476 29.96 0.79 -13.90
CA ILE A 476 29.88 -0.44 -14.69
C ILE A 476 29.80 -0.01 -16.16
N PRO A 477 30.68 -0.50 -17.05
CA PRO A 477 30.59 -0.24 -18.48
C PRO A 477 29.19 -0.57 -19.02
N ASP A 478 28.72 0.22 -19.99
CA ASP A 478 27.42 0.03 -20.65
C ASP A 478 26.24 -0.05 -19.66
N SER A 479 26.35 0.73 -18.58
CA SER A 479 25.32 0.91 -17.57
C SER A 479 25.05 2.38 -17.31
N LYS A 480 23.95 2.66 -16.59
CA LYS A 480 23.62 4.01 -16.13
C LYS A 480 23.77 4.13 -14.62
N LEU A 481 24.75 3.42 -14.04
CA LEU A 481 25.07 3.47 -12.60
C LEU A 481 26.31 4.35 -12.37
N PHE A 482 26.12 5.47 -11.71
CA PHE A 482 27.16 6.48 -11.49
C PHE A 482 27.47 6.68 -10.01
N VAL A 483 28.72 7.03 -9.71
CA VAL A 483 29.07 7.73 -8.46
C VAL A 483 29.22 9.20 -8.77
N VAL A 484 28.74 10.05 -7.87
CA VAL A 484 28.95 11.50 -7.87
C VAL A 484 29.46 11.93 -6.49
N THR A 485 30.33 12.93 -6.44
CA THR A 485 30.88 13.50 -5.20
C THR A 485 30.82 15.03 -5.22
N PRO A 486 30.74 15.71 -4.06
CA PRO A 486 30.93 17.16 -4.00
C PRO A 486 32.36 17.56 -4.41
N PRO A 487 32.59 18.83 -4.84
CA PRO A 487 33.94 19.33 -5.09
C PRO A 487 34.77 19.38 -3.79
N LEU A 488 36.10 19.39 -3.92
CA LEU A 488 36.98 19.81 -2.82
C LEU A 488 36.91 21.33 -2.66
N VAL A 489 36.93 21.82 -1.42
CA VAL A 489 36.82 23.25 -1.09
C VAL A 489 38.12 23.74 -0.47
N GLY A 490 38.72 24.78 -1.06
CA GLY A 490 40.01 25.31 -0.63
C GLY A 490 41.12 24.26 -0.69
N ASP A 491 41.94 24.19 0.35
CA ASP A 491 43.05 23.23 0.48
C ASP A 491 42.63 21.88 1.10
N LYS A 492 41.33 21.64 1.27
CA LYS A 492 40.84 20.39 1.87
C LYS A 492 41.11 19.20 0.94
N GLU A 493 41.64 18.13 1.51
CA GLU A 493 41.83 16.86 0.80
C GLU A 493 40.58 15.96 0.80
N GLU A 494 39.62 16.25 1.69
CA GLU A 494 38.33 15.58 1.80
C GLU A 494 37.21 16.60 2.07
N CYS A 495 35.99 16.32 1.60
CA CYS A 495 34.88 17.26 1.69
C CYS A 495 33.56 16.55 1.97
N GLU A 496 32.86 16.94 3.03
CA GLU A 496 31.47 16.60 3.26
C GLU A 496 30.56 17.56 2.50
N ILE A 497 29.30 17.18 2.21
CA ILE A 497 28.35 18.08 1.54
C ILE A 497 28.11 19.39 2.32
N GLU A 498 28.23 19.37 3.65
CA GLU A 498 28.12 20.58 4.46
C GLU A 498 29.25 21.59 4.24
N ASP A 499 30.42 21.15 3.76
CA ASP A 499 31.54 22.05 3.46
C ASP A 499 31.29 22.96 2.24
N LEU A 500 30.19 22.72 1.50
CA LEU A 500 29.77 23.57 0.40
C LEU A 500 29.04 24.84 0.85
N PHE A 501 28.72 24.96 2.14
CA PHE A 501 28.16 26.17 2.74
C PHE A 501 29.25 27.13 3.19
N THR A 502 28.91 28.42 3.30
CA THR A 502 29.80 29.45 3.83
C THR A 502 30.08 29.22 5.31
N ASP A 503 31.25 29.65 5.78
CA ASP A 503 31.62 29.59 7.20
C ASP A 503 30.60 30.33 8.08
N GLU A 504 30.10 31.48 7.60
CA GLU A 504 29.02 32.25 8.26
C GLU A 504 27.76 31.42 8.55
N LEU A 505 27.38 30.55 7.61
CA LEU A 505 26.22 29.68 7.78
C LEU A 505 26.56 28.47 8.65
N LEU A 506 27.78 27.94 8.56
CA LEU A 506 28.24 26.85 9.41
C LEU A 506 28.38 27.26 10.88
N ASP A 507 28.67 28.54 11.14
CA ASP A 507 28.75 29.15 12.47
C ASP A 507 27.40 29.67 12.98
N LEU A 508 26.30 29.35 12.29
CA LEU A 508 24.95 29.77 12.64
C LEU A 508 24.61 29.42 14.10
N SER A 509 24.14 30.43 14.85
CA SER A 509 23.59 30.26 16.18
C SER A 509 22.06 30.29 16.14
N LEU A 510 21.42 29.24 16.67
CA LEU A 510 19.98 29.12 16.82
C LEU A 510 19.65 28.92 18.29
N GLU A 511 18.86 29.84 18.87
CA GLU A 511 18.46 29.79 20.29
C GLU A 511 19.66 29.62 21.25
N GLY A 512 20.80 30.25 20.92
CA GLY A 512 22.03 30.16 21.71
C GLY A 512 22.85 28.88 21.53
N LYS A 513 22.47 27.99 20.59
CA LYS A 513 23.20 26.77 20.24
C LYS A 513 23.91 26.92 18.90
N THR A 514 25.07 26.28 18.74
CA THR A 514 25.82 26.27 17.48
C THR A 514 25.73 24.92 16.76
N PHE A 515 26.00 24.90 15.46
CA PHE A 515 25.93 23.68 14.68
C PHE A 515 27.05 22.68 15.05
N CYS A 516 26.71 21.40 15.21
CA CYS A 516 27.66 20.31 15.35
C CYS A 516 27.42 19.22 14.30
N ARG A 517 28.50 18.82 13.62
CA ARG A 517 28.49 17.78 12.59
C ARG A 517 28.50 16.35 13.14
N LYS A 518 28.93 16.16 14.39
CA LYS A 518 29.06 14.84 15.00
C LYS A 518 27.68 14.23 15.27
N ASP A 519 27.59 12.91 15.30
CA ASP A 519 26.34 12.23 15.68
C ASP A 519 26.01 12.35 17.17
N LYS A 520 27.04 12.56 18.00
CA LYS A 520 26.92 12.73 19.46
C LYS A 520 27.51 14.07 19.87
N PHE A 521 26.69 14.89 20.52
CA PHE A 521 27.05 16.20 21.04
C PHE A 521 26.16 16.58 22.23
N ASP A 522 26.55 17.62 22.95
CA ASP A 522 25.78 18.19 24.04
C ASP A 522 24.59 19.00 23.48
N ASN A 523 23.38 18.46 23.62
CA ASN A 523 22.14 19.08 23.15
C ASN A 523 21.81 20.42 23.82
N SER A 524 22.47 20.78 24.92
CA SER A 524 22.33 22.10 25.55
C SER A 524 23.13 23.19 24.82
N LYS A 525 24.24 22.81 24.17
CA LYS A 525 25.18 23.73 23.50
C LYS A 525 25.09 23.68 21.98
N TYR A 526 24.71 22.54 21.41
CA TYR A 526 24.76 22.32 19.97
C TYR A 526 23.45 21.78 19.41
N PHE A 527 23.23 22.02 18.13
CA PHE A 527 22.23 21.34 17.32
C PHE A 527 22.88 20.56 16.17
N GLY A 528 22.27 19.45 15.77
CA GLY A 528 22.85 18.53 14.78
C GLY A 528 22.43 18.79 13.33
N LYS A 529 22.93 17.94 12.41
CA LYS A 529 22.66 18.00 10.96
C LYS A 529 21.16 18.01 10.63
N GLU A 530 20.31 17.37 11.42
CA GLU A 530 18.86 17.37 11.21
C GLU A 530 18.26 18.79 11.30
N ILE A 531 18.59 19.54 12.35
CA ILE A 531 18.08 20.90 12.57
C ILE A 531 18.71 21.85 11.54
N PHE A 532 20.02 21.71 11.30
CA PHE A 532 20.72 22.52 10.30
C PHE A 532 20.09 22.37 8.90
N SER A 533 19.90 21.12 8.44
CA SER A 533 19.30 20.85 7.12
C SER A 533 17.86 21.32 6.98
N GLN A 534 17.08 21.35 8.06
CA GLN A 534 15.74 21.92 8.07
C GLN A 534 15.80 23.45 7.93
N TYR A 535 16.66 24.11 8.71
CA TYR A 535 16.88 25.56 8.61
C TYR A 535 17.29 25.97 7.19
N VAL A 536 18.25 25.26 6.59
CA VAL A 536 18.70 25.52 5.22
C VAL A 536 17.56 25.40 4.21
N TYR A 537 16.72 24.38 4.35
CA TYR A 537 15.61 24.15 3.43
C TYR A 537 14.51 25.22 3.52
N GLU A 538 14.22 25.69 4.73
CA GLU A 538 13.23 26.74 4.98
C GLU A 538 13.72 28.13 4.54
N ASN A 539 15.02 28.40 4.69
CA ASN A 539 15.63 29.69 4.41
C ASN A 539 16.39 29.75 3.08
N TYR A 540 16.13 28.82 2.16
CA TYR A 540 16.88 28.64 0.90
C TYR A 540 17.00 29.91 0.03
N GLN A 541 16.12 30.89 0.17
CA GLN A 541 16.17 32.15 -0.58
C GLN A 541 17.27 33.11 -0.10
N LYS A 542 17.73 32.95 1.15
CA LYS A 542 18.70 33.83 1.81
C LYS A 542 20.10 33.21 1.91
N ILE A 543 20.25 31.97 1.47
CA ILE A 543 21.47 31.19 1.60
C ILE A 543 22.20 31.19 0.26
N ASP A 544 23.52 31.44 0.31
CA ASP A 544 24.38 31.25 -0.85
C ASP A 544 24.61 29.76 -1.11
N PHE A 545 24.28 29.33 -2.33
CA PHE A 545 24.48 27.96 -2.83
C PHE A 545 25.53 27.91 -3.94
N SER A 546 26.38 28.92 -4.08
CA SER A 546 27.46 28.96 -5.06
C SER A 546 28.37 27.72 -4.98
N GLY A 547 28.69 27.25 -3.77
CA GLY A 547 29.46 26.03 -3.52
C GLY A 547 28.80 24.73 -4.02
N PHE A 548 27.47 24.71 -4.21
CA PHE A 548 26.73 23.57 -4.75
C PHE A 548 26.77 23.49 -6.28
N ILE A 549 27.15 24.56 -6.98
CA ILE A 549 27.12 24.61 -8.44
C ILE A 549 27.92 23.47 -9.10
N PRO A 550 29.17 23.15 -8.68
CA PRO A 550 29.93 22.06 -9.30
C PRO A 550 29.26 20.70 -9.13
N LEU A 551 28.72 20.41 -7.94
CA LEU A 551 27.96 19.18 -7.66
C LEU A 551 26.71 19.09 -8.53
N LEU A 552 25.92 20.17 -8.62
CA LEU A 552 24.70 20.20 -9.43
C LEU A 552 25.01 20.08 -10.92
N ASN A 553 26.11 20.67 -11.40
CA ASN A 553 26.59 20.50 -12.77
C ASN A 553 26.94 19.03 -13.06
N ALA A 554 27.59 18.34 -12.13
CA ALA A 554 27.92 16.92 -12.29
C ALA A 554 26.66 16.03 -12.36
N ILE A 555 25.68 16.27 -11.48
CA ILE A 555 24.38 15.57 -11.51
C ILE A 555 23.65 15.83 -12.83
N ASP A 556 23.59 17.09 -13.26
CA ASP A 556 22.93 17.52 -14.49
C ASP A 556 23.61 16.92 -15.73
N PHE A 557 24.94 16.86 -15.75
CA PHE A 557 25.72 16.24 -16.81
C PHE A 557 25.44 14.73 -16.93
N VAL A 558 25.47 13.99 -15.81
CA VAL A 558 25.17 12.55 -15.80
C VAL A 558 23.77 12.27 -16.37
N ILE A 559 22.79 13.10 -16.01
CA ILE A 559 21.43 12.97 -16.54
C ILE A 559 21.39 13.31 -18.04
N ALA A 560 22.04 14.39 -18.49
CA ALA A 560 22.06 14.78 -19.90
C ALA A 560 22.75 13.74 -20.80
N GLN A 561 23.87 13.16 -20.35
CA GLN A 561 24.61 12.15 -21.11
C GLN A 561 23.75 10.91 -21.38
N THR A 562 22.94 10.50 -20.41
CA THR A 562 22.13 9.28 -20.49
C THR A 562 20.80 9.44 -21.24
N GLU A 563 20.32 10.67 -21.42
CA GLU A 563 19.18 11.01 -22.29
C GLU A 563 19.58 11.04 -23.77
N SER A 564 20.85 11.35 -24.06
CA SER A 564 21.37 11.44 -25.44
C SER A 564 21.56 10.07 -26.10
N SER A 565 21.66 9.00 -25.30
CA SER A 565 21.79 7.61 -25.74
C SER A 565 20.46 6.93 -26.12
N GLU A 566 19.33 7.64 -26.01
CA GLU A 566 17.98 7.16 -26.39
C GLU A 566 17.57 7.54 -27.83
N LYS A 567 18.49 8.14 -28.61
CA LYS A 567 18.36 8.37 -30.06
C LYS A 567 19.32 7.46 -30.81
#